data_AF-A0AA40FVX6-F1
#
_entry.id   AF-A0AA40FVX6-F1
#
_cell.length_a   1.000
_cell.length_b   1.000
_cell.length_c   1.000
_cell.angle_alpha   90.00
_cell.angle_beta   90.00
_cell.angle_gamma   90.00
#
_symmetry.space_group_name_H-M   'P 1'
#
loop_
_entity.id
_entity.type
_entity.pdbx_description
1 polymer ?
#
loop_
_entity_poly.entity_id
_entity_poly.type
_entity_poly.pdbx_seq_one_letter_code
_entity_poly.pdbx_strand_id
1 'polypeptide(L)'
;MWITRTQTVLLCLLMILASYSHANNSTVLKSEKRLKILAIFAHLGKSHFDVFQPLLVELARRGHDLTVISHFPRTEKAMAEEPLPTYKDISLLDEKLGIFVNVVDLNLINVLSILPIPIRDLYMLYSMAGITCEICLKNPEVKRLVDSGEKFDLLLVESFNSNCYMALVHKFNAPFIQISTHQLMPWTIDDLGLSNEASYIPTMFSRLPRPMNFFQRMRNVMTIFISTMVFRTVYHWQAQSIANKYYGPGLPDLASISNNASFMFVNTHYSVHGAISFPPNVIEIGGIHISPKVKPLPANIKKFLDEAHEGVLYFNLGSMVKTATMPKDKLNVLIKVFASIPRKVIWKWEVNEIPELSSNVLIQKWLPQYDILSKYYSSLVTVVVMF
;
A
#
# COMPACT_ATOMS: atom_id res chain seq x y z
N MET A 1 11.13 62.30 -3.49
CA MET A 1 10.57 62.67 -2.17
C MET A 1 9.10 62.30 -2.23
N TRP A 2 8.56 61.23 -1.66
CA TRP A 2 8.76 60.68 -0.32
C TRP A 2 8.56 59.15 -0.37
N ILE A 3 9.65 58.39 -0.34
CA ILE A 3 9.59 57.00 0.14
C ILE A 3 9.70 57.14 1.65
N THR A 4 8.58 56.96 2.33
CA THR A 4 8.45 57.21 3.76
C THR A 4 9.36 56.24 4.53
N ARG A 5 10.07 56.76 5.55
CA ARG A 5 10.94 56.00 6.46
C ARG A 5 10.32 54.68 6.94
N THR A 6 8.99 54.62 7.05
CA THR A 6 8.20 53.45 7.43
C THR A 6 8.30 52.27 6.45
N GLN A 7 8.35 52.50 5.13
CA GLN A 7 8.49 51.40 4.15
C GLN A 7 9.88 50.75 4.21
N THR A 8 10.91 51.55 4.45
CA THR A 8 12.30 51.07 4.61
C THR A 8 12.44 50.24 5.89
N VAL A 9 11.81 50.68 6.98
CA VAL A 9 11.79 49.94 8.25
C VAL A 9 11.02 48.62 8.13
N LEU A 10 9.90 48.61 7.39
CA LEU A 10 9.12 47.40 7.15
C LEU A 10 9.89 46.38 6.29
N LEU A 11 10.62 46.84 5.27
CA LEU A 11 11.50 46.01 4.44
C LEU A 11 12.67 45.45 5.25
N CYS A 12 13.29 46.26 6.11
CA CYS A 12 14.35 45.79 7.00
C CYS A 12 13.81 44.76 8.02
N LEU A 13 12.63 44.97 8.60
CA LEU A 13 11.99 43.99 9.49
C LEU A 13 11.62 42.69 8.78
N LEU A 14 11.10 42.76 7.55
CA LEU A 14 10.81 41.58 6.74
C LEU A 14 12.07 40.82 6.34
N MET A 15 13.18 41.51 6.04
CA MET A 15 14.46 40.86 5.77
C MET A 15 15.09 40.27 7.03
N ILE A 16 14.94 40.90 8.19
CA ILE A 16 15.38 40.35 9.48
C ILE A 16 14.54 39.09 9.80
N LEU A 17 13.21 39.15 9.65
CA LEU A 17 12.33 37.99 9.86
C LEU A 17 12.60 36.85 8.85
N ALA A 18 12.92 37.17 7.59
CA ALA A 18 13.33 36.19 6.59
C ALA A 18 14.73 35.60 6.85
N SER A 19 15.62 36.35 7.51
CA SER A 19 16.92 35.82 7.96
C SER A 19 16.82 34.94 9.20
N TYR A 20 15.76 35.09 10.00
CA TYR A 20 15.41 34.17 11.10
C TYR A 20 14.58 32.96 10.63
N SER A 21 14.07 32.95 9.40
CA SER A 21 13.40 31.79 8.80
C SER A 21 14.32 30.91 7.97
N HIS A 22 15.64 30.97 8.20
CA HIS A 22 16.49 29.80 7.95
C HIS A 22 16.08 28.73 8.96
N ALA A 23 14.97 28.05 8.67
CA ALA A 23 14.71 26.74 9.19
C ALA A 23 15.96 25.92 8.85
N ASN A 24 16.79 25.70 9.87
CA ASN A 24 17.84 24.71 9.83
C ASN A 24 17.18 23.41 9.34
N ASN A 25 17.40 23.07 8.06
CA ASN A 25 17.00 21.80 7.45
C ASN A 25 17.83 20.62 8.01
N SER A 26 18.31 20.77 9.25
CA SER A 26 19.20 19.88 9.98
C SER A 26 18.56 19.51 11.32
N THR A 27 17.31 19.10 11.31
CA THR A 27 16.77 18.18 12.32
C THR A 27 16.56 16.80 11.69
N VAL A 28 17.60 16.29 11.02
CA VAL A 28 17.88 14.87 11.19
C VAL A 28 18.34 14.76 12.64
N LEU A 29 17.41 14.45 13.55
CA LEU A 29 17.77 13.86 14.82
C LEU A 29 18.60 12.64 14.46
N LYS A 30 19.93 12.74 14.54
CA LYS A 30 20.79 11.57 14.67
C LYS A 30 20.36 10.94 15.98
N SER A 31 19.36 10.07 15.92
CA SER A 31 19.14 9.11 16.98
C SER A 31 20.41 8.26 17.00
N GLU A 32 21.36 8.61 17.87
CA GLU A 32 22.50 7.75 18.18
C GLU A 32 22.04 6.43 18.79
N LYS A 33 20.77 6.34 19.20
CA LYS A 33 20.14 5.13 19.69
C LYS A 33 19.78 4.20 18.53
N ARG A 34 20.54 3.10 18.42
CA ARG A 34 20.15 1.89 17.68
C ARG A 34 18.91 1.31 18.35
N LEU A 35 17.82 1.24 17.59
CA LEU A 35 16.54 0.66 18.03
C LEU A 35 16.39 -0.75 17.49
N LYS A 36 15.74 -1.60 18.26
CA LYS A 36 15.31 -2.92 17.86
C LYS A 36 13.84 -2.90 17.46
N ILE A 37 13.58 -3.09 16.18
CA ILE A 37 12.29 -2.87 15.54
C ILE A 37 11.74 -4.20 15.02
N LEU A 38 10.50 -4.52 15.38
CA LEU A 38 9.77 -5.63 14.79
C LEU A 38 8.75 -5.10 13.78
N ALA A 39 8.88 -5.51 12.53
CA ALA A 39 8.01 -5.13 11.43
C ALA A 39 7.10 -6.30 11.05
N ILE A 40 5.78 -6.11 11.10
CA ILE A 40 4.77 -7.15 10.88
C ILE A 40 3.92 -6.73 9.68
N PHE A 41 4.29 -7.25 8.51
CA PHE A 41 3.66 -6.98 7.21
C PHE A 41 3.26 -8.30 6.55
N ALA A 42 2.27 -8.94 7.16
CA ALA A 42 1.87 -10.31 6.86
C ALA A 42 0.80 -10.41 5.75
N HIS A 43 0.48 -9.31 5.07
CA HIS A 43 -0.39 -9.40 3.91
C HIS A 43 0.28 -10.10 2.72
N LEU A 44 -0.50 -10.88 1.97
CA LEU A 44 -0.05 -11.65 0.80
C LEU A 44 0.12 -10.80 -0.46
N GLY A 45 -0.38 -9.56 -0.46
CA GLY A 45 -0.36 -8.66 -1.62
C GLY A 45 1.00 -7.99 -1.79
N LYS A 46 1.66 -8.21 -2.93
CA LYS A 46 2.98 -7.62 -3.21
C LYS A 46 2.97 -6.09 -3.18
N SER A 47 1.90 -5.48 -3.70
CA SER A 47 1.71 -4.03 -3.71
C SER A 47 1.70 -3.43 -2.31
N HIS A 48 1.29 -4.19 -1.29
CA HIS A 48 1.32 -3.70 0.08
C HIS A 48 2.75 -3.63 0.60
N PHE A 49 3.49 -4.74 0.49
CA PHE A 49 4.86 -4.79 0.98
C PHE A 49 5.79 -3.81 0.24
N ASP A 50 5.60 -3.63 -1.06
CA ASP A 50 6.38 -2.67 -1.86
C ASP A 50 6.25 -1.23 -1.35
N VAL A 51 5.13 -0.87 -0.70
CA VAL A 51 4.97 0.47 -0.10
C VAL A 51 5.85 0.64 1.13
N PHE A 52 5.94 -0.40 1.96
CA PHE A 52 6.65 -0.36 3.24
C PHE A 52 8.15 -0.63 3.09
N GLN A 53 8.55 -1.41 2.08
CA GLN A 53 9.91 -1.88 1.89
C GLN A 53 10.96 -0.76 1.96
N PRO A 54 10.79 0.41 1.30
CA PRO A 54 11.79 1.48 1.36
C PRO A 54 12.02 2.03 2.78
N LEU A 55 10.97 2.10 3.61
CA LEU A 55 11.09 2.48 5.01
C LEU A 55 11.93 1.45 5.78
N LEU A 56 11.65 0.15 5.61
CA LEU A 56 12.36 -0.91 6.31
C LEU A 56 13.85 -0.95 5.93
N VAL A 57 14.13 -0.84 4.63
CA VAL A 57 15.50 -0.78 4.12
C VAL A 57 16.24 0.45 4.65
N GLU A 58 15.60 1.63 4.66
CA GLU A 58 16.21 2.86 5.18
C GLU A 58 16.46 2.80 6.69
N LEU A 59 15.56 2.20 7.48
CA LEU A 59 15.78 2.00 8.92
C LEU A 59 16.98 1.09 9.17
N ALA A 60 17.11 -0.01 8.44
CA ALA A 60 18.29 -0.88 8.53
C ALA A 60 19.57 -0.16 8.07
N ARG A 61 19.51 0.64 6.99
CA ARG A 61 20.62 1.46 6.49
C ARG A 61 21.11 2.47 7.53
N ARG A 62 20.20 2.98 8.38
CA ARG A 62 20.51 3.85 9.52
C ARG A 62 21.05 3.11 10.74
N GLY A 63 21.20 1.78 10.67
CA GLY A 63 21.81 0.97 11.71
C GLY A 63 20.85 0.44 12.76
N HIS A 64 19.53 0.54 12.56
CA HIS A 64 18.54 -0.12 13.43
C HIS A 64 18.53 -1.64 13.21
N ASP A 65 18.20 -2.39 14.26
CA ASP A 65 17.98 -3.84 14.19
C ASP A 65 16.56 -4.14 13.81
N LEU A 66 16.35 -4.71 12.63
CA LEU A 66 15.03 -5.04 12.09
C LEU A 66 14.84 -6.54 12.04
N THR A 67 13.74 -6.98 12.62
CA THR A 67 13.15 -8.29 12.31
C THR A 67 11.87 -8.03 11.52
N VAL A 68 11.77 -8.56 10.31
CA VAL A 68 10.65 -8.34 9.39
C VAL A 68 9.90 -9.64 9.15
N ILE A 69 8.64 -9.69 9.59
CA ILE A 69 7.71 -10.80 9.33
C ILE A 69 6.91 -10.44 8.07
N SER A 70 7.10 -11.18 6.97
CA SER A 70 6.38 -10.94 5.72
C SER A 70 6.38 -12.15 4.77
N HIS A 71 5.57 -12.10 3.72
CA HIS A 71 5.62 -13.07 2.61
C HIS A 71 6.72 -12.77 1.57
N PHE A 72 7.50 -11.70 1.77
CA PHE A 72 8.40 -11.15 0.76
C PHE A 72 9.82 -10.95 1.33
N PRO A 73 10.50 -12.05 1.73
CA PRO A 73 11.88 -11.95 2.21
C PRO A 73 12.80 -11.39 1.11
N ARG A 74 13.90 -10.76 1.52
CA ARG A 74 14.89 -10.24 0.58
C ARG A 74 15.45 -11.39 -0.27
N THR A 75 15.49 -11.19 -1.59
CA THR A 75 16.07 -12.18 -2.50
C THR A 75 17.59 -12.24 -2.35
N GLU A 76 18.21 -13.37 -2.71
CA GLU A 76 19.67 -13.52 -2.71
C GLU A 76 20.36 -12.39 -3.51
N LYS A 77 19.79 -12.06 -4.68
CA LYS A 77 20.27 -10.93 -5.49
C LYS A 77 20.20 -9.61 -4.73
N ALA A 78 19.08 -9.31 -4.06
CA ALA A 78 18.93 -8.07 -3.31
C ALA A 78 19.88 -8.01 -2.09
N MET A 79 20.14 -9.14 -1.44
CA MET A 79 21.11 -9.23 -0.34
C MET A 79 22.56 -9.05 -0.83
N ALA A 80 22.89 -9.56 -2.01
CA ALA A 80 24.21 -9.39 -2.63
C ALA A 80 24.44 -7.94 -3.12
N GLU A 81 23.43 -7.31 -3.71
CA GLU A 81 23.52 -5.92 -4.19
C GLU A 81 23.59 -4.90 -3.05
N GLU A 82 22.90 -5.15 -1.92
CA GLU A 82 22.91 -4.27 -0.75
C GLU A 82 22.92 -5.10 0.56
N PRO A 83 24.09 -5.44 1.10
CA PRO A 83 24.17 -6.16 2.38
C PRO A 83 23.62 -5.30 3.53
N LEU A 84 22.61 -5.81 4.26
CA LEU A 84 22.05 -5.15 5.45
C LEU A 84 22.11 -6.16 6.62
N PRO A 85 23.22 -6.19 7.39
CA PRO A 85 23.43 -7.21 8.42
C PRO A 85 22.45 -7.11 9.60
N THR A 86 21.82 -5.95 9.79
CA THR A 86 20.82 -5.72 10.83
C THR A 86 19.38 -5.96 10.35
N TYR A 87 19.19 -6.48 9.13
CA TYR A 87 17.88 -6.80 8.56
C TYR A 87 17.67 -8.32 8.53
N LYS A 88 16.79 -8.83 9.39
CA LYS A 88 16.44 -10.25 9.48
C LYS A 88 15.02 -10.49 8.98
N ASP A 89 14.87 -11.37 8.00
CA ASP A 89 13.56 -11.81 7.53
C ASP A 89 13.05 -13.03 8.31
N ILE A 90 11.76 -13.01 8.65
CA ILE A 90 10.97 -14.18 9.00
C ILE A 90 9.95 -14.37 7.87
N SER A 91 10.19 -15.40 7.06
CA SER A 91 9.37 -15.68 5.90
C SER A 91 8.04 -16.35 6.29
N LEU A 92 6.94 -15.76 5.83
CA LEU A 92 5.59 -16.32 5.84
C LEU A 92 5.25 -17.01 4.51
N LEU A 93 6.20 -17.09 3.57
CA LEU A 93 5.97 -17.72 2.28
C LEU A 93 5.57 -19.18 2.46
N ASP A 94 4.33 -19.51 2.08
CA ASP A 94 3.80 -20.86 2.07
C ASP A 94 3.86 -21.37 0.63
N GLU A 95 4.53 -22.50 0.39
CA GLU A 95 4.74 -23.05 -0.96
C GLU A 95 3.43 -23.44 -1.66
N LYS A 96 2.37 -23.76 -0.90
CA LYS A 96 1.08 -24.19 -1.46
C LYS A 96 0.18 -23.01 -1.81
N LEU A 97 0.18 -21.97 -0.98
CA LEU A 97 -0.63 -20.77 -1.18
C LEU A 97 0.06 -19.72 -2.07
N GLY A 98 1.40 -19.69 -2.06
CA GLY A 98 2.20 -18.72 -2.80
C GLY A 98 2.00 -17.29 -2.32
N ILE A 99 2.33 -16.34 -3.20
CA ILE A 99 2.07 -14.90 -3.01
C ILE A 99 0.90 -14.48 -3.89
N PHE A 100 0.18 -13.44 -3.50
CA PHE A 100 -0.95 -12.93 -4.27
C PHE A 100 -0.43 -12.05 -5.41
N VAL A 101 -0.01 -12.71 -6.48
CA VAL A 101 0.37 -12.12 -7.75
C VAL A 101 -0.35 -12.89 -8.86
N ASN A 102 -1.13 -12.18 -9.68
CA ASN A 102 -1.93 -12.73 -10.77
C ASN A 102 -2.91 -13.83 -10.31
N VAL A 103 -3.54 -13.64 -9.14
CA VAL A 103 -4.49 -14.59 -8.52
C VAL A 103 -5.96 -14.27 -8.81
N VAL A 104 -6.27 -13.07 -9.28
CA VAL A 104 -7.64 -12.69 -9.66
C VAL A 104 -7.90 -13.14 -11.10
N ASP A 105 -8.71 -14.19 -11.22
CA ASP A 105 -9.18 -14.73 -12.49
C ASP A 105 -10.39 -13.93 -12.99
N LEU A 106 -10.24 -13.31 -14.17
CA LEU A 106 -11.27 -12.48 -14.78
C LEU A 106 -12.46 -13.30 -15.30
N ASN A 107 -12.29 -14.58 -15.60
CA ASN A 107 -13.41 -15.47 -15.95
C ASN A 107 -14.31 -15.72 -14.73
N LEU A 108 -13.72 -15.79 -13.53
CA LEU A 108 -14.46 -16.02 -12.29
C LEU A 108 -15.25 -14.79 -11.83
N ILE A 109 -14.92 -13.59 -12.31
CA ILE A 109 -15.69 -12.38 -12.02
C ILE A 109 -17.13 -12.49 -12.54
N ASN A 110 -17.33 -13.18 -13.67
CA ASN A 110 -18.66 -13.45 -14.23
C ASN A 110 -19.40 -14.57 -13.47
N VAL A 111 -18.70 -15.44 -12.74
CA VAL A 111 -19.30 -16.53 -11.95
C VAL A 111 -19.73 -16.01 -10.57
N LEU A 112 -18.94 -15.10 -9.98
CA LEU A 112 -19.22 -14.45 -8.70
C LEU A 112 -20.17 -13.25 -8.81
N SER A 113 -20.73 -12.99 -10.00
CA SER A 113 -21.62 -11.85 -10.29
C SER A 113 -22.99 -11.93 -9.59
N ILE A 114 -23.29 -13.02 -8.90
CA ILE A 114 -24.52 -13.20 -8.12
C ILE A 114 -24.57 -12.31 -6.87
N LEU A 115 -23.41 -11.92 -6.33
CA LEU A 115 -23.34 -11.04 -5.16
C LEU A 115 -23.14 -9.58 -5.60
N PRO A 116 -23.81 -8.62 -4.94
CA PRO A 116 -23.47 -7.21 -5.07
C PRO A 116 -21.96 -6.99 -4.84
N ILE A 117 -21.34 -6.21 -5.71
CA ILE A 117 -19.87 -5.99 -5.71
C ILE A 117 -19.31 -5.65 -4.32
N PRO A 118 -19.91 -4.74 -3.51
CA PRO A 118 -19.38 -4.44 -2.18
C PRO A 118 -19.39 -5.65 -1.24
N ILE A 119 -20.39 -6.52 -1.33
CA ILE A 119 -20.49 -7.73 -0.51
C ILE A 119 -19.42 -8.73 -0.91
N ARG A 120 -19.19 -8.90 -2.22
CA ARG A 120 -18.11 -9.76 -2.73
C ARG A 120 -16.74 -9.26 -2.28
N ASP A 121 -16.48 -7.96 -2.38
CA ASP A 121 -15.21 -7.35 -1.98
C ASP A 121 -14.98 -7.53 -0.46
N LEU A 122 -16.02 -7.33 0.38
CA LEU A 122 -15.95 -7.63 1.82
C LEU A 122 -15.79 -9.13 2.12
N TYR A 123 -16.40 -10.03 1.36
CA TYR A 123 -16.19 -11.47 1.57
C TYR A 123 -14.75 -11.89 1.23
N MET A 124 -14.20 -11.35 0.15
CA MET A 124 -12.83 -11.61 -0.27
C MET A 124 -11.83 -11.15 0.80
N LEU A 125 -12.00 -9.92 1.30
CA LEU A 125 -11.16 -9.38 2.37
C LEU A 125 -11.27 -10.20 3.67
N TYR A 126 -12.47 -10.70 4.01
CA TYR A 126 -12.68 -11.58 5.16
C TYR A 126 -11.91 -12.89 5.02
N SER A 127 -12.03 -13.54 3.86
CA SER A 127 -11.33 -14.80 3.59
C SER A 127 -9.81 -14.61 3.66
N MET A 128 -9.29 -13.54 3.06
CA MET A 128 -7.87 -13.20 3.08
C MET A 128 -7.36 -12.89 4.50
N ALA A 129 -8.16 -12.18 5.30
CA ALA A 129 -7.84 -11.89 6.70
C ALA A 129 -7.64 -13.18 7.49
N GLY A 130 -8.59 -14.12 7.43
CA GLY A 130 -8.47 -15.41 8.11
C GLY A 130 -7.23 -16.21 7.69
N ILE A 131 -6.96 -16.29 6.38
CA ILE A 131 -5.81 -17.03 5.83
C ILE A 131 -4.49 -16.42 6.32
N THR A 132 -4.31 -15.10 6.17
CA THR A 132 -3.06 -14.41 6.56
C THR A 132 -2.81 -14.48 8.07
N CYS A 133 -3.86 -14.38 8.89
CA CYS A 133 -3.76 -14.56 10.33
C CYS A 133 -3.33 -15.97 10.71
N GLU A 134 -3.97 -17.00 10.14
CA GLU A 134 -3.60 -18.40 10.41
C GLU A 134 -2.15 -18.67 9.99
N ILE A 135 -1.70 -18.20 8.83
CA ILE A 135 -0.32 -18.39 8.38
C ILE A 135 0.67 -17.73 9.35
N CYS A 136 0.45 -16.45 9.68
CA CYS A 136 1.36 -15.68 10.50
C CYS A 136 1.45 -16.22 11.93
N LEU A 137 0.31 -16.39 12.62
CA LEU A 137 0.30 -16.76 14.04
C LEU A 137 0.65 -18.24 14.28
N LYS A 138 0.45 -19.12 13.27
CA LYS A 138 0.90 -20.52 13.31
C LYS A 138 2.39 -20.68 12.99
N ASN A 139 3.01 -19.72 12.31
CA ASN A 139 4.35 -19.88 11.77
C ASN A 139 5.36 -20.25 12.88
N PRO A 140 6.14 -21.35 12.73
CA PRO A 140 7.07 -21.80 13.76
C PRO A 140 8.16 -20.79 14.13
N GLU A 141 8.65 -20.00 13.18
CA GLU A 141 9.63 -18.92 13.46
C GLU A 141 9.00 -17.76 14.23
N VAL A 142 7.75 -17.39 13.90
CA VAL A 142 7.01 -16.36 14.67
C VAL A 142 6.76 -16.85 16.10
N LYS A 143 6.38 -18.12 16.26
CA LYS A 143 6.22 -18.72 17.59
C LYS A 143 7.54 -18.76 18.36
N ARG A 144 8.63 -19.20 17.74
CA ARG A 144 9.97 -19.16 18.34
C ARG A 144 10.36 -17.74 18.76
N LEU A 145 10.06 -16.73 17.95
CA LEU A 145 10.34 -15.34 18.28
C LEU A 145 9.57 -14.90 19.54
N VAL A 146 8.28 -15.22 19.63
CA VAL A 146 7.48 -14.91 20.83
C VAL A 146 8.00 -15.66 22.05
N ASP A 147 8.33 -16.94 21.91
CA ASP A 147 8.78 -17.81 23.01
C ASP A 147 10.23 -17.48 23.46
N SER A 148 11.01 -16.80 22.63
CA SER A 148 12.41 -16.43 22.94
C SER A 148 12.55 -15.41 24.07
N GLY A 149 11.48 -14.68 24.42
CA GLY A 149 11.52 -13.59 25.39
C GLY A 149 12.19 -12.31 24.88
N GLU A 150 12.51 -12.25 23.58
CA GLU A 150 13.12 -11.10 22.93
C GLU A 150 12.26 -9.82 23.10
N LYS A 151 12.94 -8.69 23.34
CA LYS A 151 12.31 -7.38 23.52
C LYS A 151 12.59 -6.49 22.31
N PHE A 152 11.60 -5.66 21.98
CA PHE A 152 11.65 -4.68 20.90
C PHE A 152 11.37 -3.29 21.47
N ASP A 153 12.02 -2.27 20.90
CA ASP A 153 11.78 -0.87 21.24
C ASP A 153 10.54 -0.31 20.51
N LEU A 154 10.22 -0.84 19.33
CA LEU A 154 9.16 -0.36 18.46
C LEU A 154 8.62 -1.49 17.59
N LEU A 155 7.30 -1.52 17.40
CA LEU A 155 6.64 -2.37 16.41
C LEU A 155 6.09 -1.52 15.26
N LEU A 156 6.29 -1.98 14.03
CA LEU A 156 5.60 -1.47 12.84
C LEU A 156 4.61 -2.53 12.38
N VAL A 157 3.33 -2.19 12.27
CA VAL A 157 2.29 -3.17 11.94
C VAL A 157 1.44 -2.67 10.80
N GLU A 158 1.18 -3.53 9.83
CA GLU A 158 0.25 -3.23 8.76
C GLU A 158 -1.19 -3.05 9.27
N SER A 159 -1.83 -1.94 8.88
CA SER A 159 -3.27 -1.73 9.08
C SER A 159 -4.03 -1.88 7.77
N PHE A 160 -4.72 -3.02 7.63
CA PHE A 160 -5.56 -3.30 6.46
C PHE A 160 -6.87 -3.98 6.83
N ASN A 161 -6.96 -5.31 6.72
CA ASN A 161 -8.20 -6.08 6.83
C ASN A 161 -8.23 -7.05 8.02
N SER A 162 -7.29 -6.96 8.97
CA SER A 162 -7.30 -7.78 10.18
C SER A 162 -6.51 -7.17 11.33
N ASN A 163 -7.04 -7.33 12.54
CA ASN A 163 -6.36 -6.95 13.79
C ASN A 163 -5.64 -8.13 14.48
N CYS A 164 -5.55 -9.31 13.86
CA CYS A 164 -4.94 -10.50 14.50
C CYS A 164 -3.48 -10.31 14.94
N TYR A 165 -2.73 -9.43 14.25
CA TYR A 165 -1.36 -9.10 14.60
C TYR A 165 -1.23 -8.31 15.91
N MET A 166 -2.33 -7.75 16.43
CA MET A 166 -2.36 -7.14 17.76
C MET A 166 -2.06 -8.15 18.87
N ALA A 167 -2.27 -9.45 18.61
CA ALA A 167 -1.83 -10.50 19.52
C ALA A 167 -0.29 -10.47 19.72
N LEU A 168 0.46 -10.25 18.64
CA LEU A 168 1.92 -10.11 18.70
C LEU A 168 2.31 -8.82 19.43
N VAL A 169 1.62 -7.71 19.15
CA VAL A 169 1.81 -6.44 19.87
C VAL A 169 1.67 -6.64 21.37
N HIS A 170 0.62 -7.34 21.81
CA HIS A 170 0.40 -7.66 23.21
C HIS A 170 1.51 -8.54 23.80
N LYS A 171 1.98 -9.57 23.07
CA LYS A 171 3.04 -10.47 23.54
C LYS A 171 4.40 -9.79 23.70
N PHE A 172 4.77 -8.91 22.77
CA PHE A 172 6.03 -8.17 22.87
C PHE A 172 5.93 -6.95 23.81
N ASN A 173 4.72 -6.41 24.01
CA ASN A 173 4.41 -5.32 24.92
C ASN A 173 5.33 -4.10 24.74
N ALA A 174 5.35 -3.59 23.51
CA ALA A 174 6.14 -2.45 23.08
C ALA A 174 5.26 -1.44 22.33
N PRO A 175 5.62 -0.14 22.30
CA PRO A 175 4.88 0.85 21.54
C PRO A 175 4.89 0.48 20.05
N PHE A 176 3.80 0.79 19.35
CA PHE A 176 3.63 0.39 17.97
C PHE A 176 3.03 1.49 17.11
N ILE A 177 3.40 1.46 15.83
CA ILE A 177 2.92 2.34 14.77
C ILE A 177 2.19 1.45 13.77
N GLN A 178 0.96 1.85 13.43
CA GLN A 178 0.23 1.23 12.34
C GLN A 178 0.55 1.93 11.02
N ILE A 179 0.64 1.19 9.93
CA ILE A 179 0.94 1.73 8.61
C ILE A 179 -0.07 1.19 7.59
N SER A 180 -0.70 2.08 6.84
CA SER A 180 -1.63 1.75 5.76
C SER A 180 -1.06 2.13 4.39
N THR A 181 -1.19 1.24 3.41
CA THR A 181 -0.72 1.43 2.03
C THR A 181 -1.64 2.27 1.15
N HIS A 182 -2.85 2.54 1.61
CA HIS A 182 -3.90 3.22 0.87
C HIS A 182 -4.71 4.13 1.81
N GLN A 183 -5.80 4.70 1.32
CA GLN A 183 -6.76 5.46 2.14
C GLN A 183 -7.24 4.62 3.33
N LEU A 184 -7.37 5.24 4.50
CA LEU A 184 -7.85 4.53 5.69
C LEU A 184 -9.20 3.86 5.44
N MET A 185 -9.29 2.59 5.85
CA MET A 185 -10.53 1.84 5.75
C MET A 185 -11.56 2.36 6.74
N PRO A 186 -12.86 2.20 6.47
CA PRO A 186 -13.93 2.66 7.37
C PRO A 186 -13.76 2.20 8.83
N TRP A 187 -13.28 0.97 9.05
CA TRP A 187 -13.00 0.44 10.38
C TRP A 187 -11.72 0.99 11.00
N THR A 188 -10.68 1.31 10.23
CA THR A 188 -9.45 1.93 10.77
C THR A 188 -9.70 3.35 11.24
N ILE A 189 -10.51 4.12 10.50
CA ILE A 189 -10.98 5.46 10.92
C ILE A 189 -11.67 5.36 12.29
N ASP A 190 -12.50 4.33 12.45
CA ASP A 190 -13.32 4.11 13.62
C ASP A 190 -12.52 3.53 14.82
N ASP A 191 -11.55 2.64 14.59
CA ASP A 191 -10.56 2.18 15.60
C ASP A 191 -9.77 3.38 16.18
N LEU A 192 -9.40 4.33 15.33
CA LEU A 192 -8.68 5.55 15.73
C LEU A 192 -9.59 6.65 16.33
N GLY A 193 -10.91 6.42 16.40
CA GLY A 193 -11.86 7.41 16.90
C GLY A 193 -12.00 8.66 16.02
N LEU A 194 -11.71 8.55 14.73
CA LEU A 194 -11.79 9.66 13.78
C LEU A 194 -13.21 9.88 13.27
N SER A 195 -13.54 11.14 12.96
CA SER A 195 -14.76 11.45 12.23
C SER A 195 -14.62 10.99 10.77
N ASN A 196 -15.61 10.26 10.27
CA ASN A 196 -15.64 9.87 8.86
C ASN A 196 -16.26 10.99 8.02
N GLU A 197 -15.49 11.53 7.07
CA GLU A 197 -15.88 12.60 6.15
C GLU A 197 -16.81 12.12 5.02
N ALA A 198 -17.80 11.30 5.37
CA ALA A 198 -18.64 10.51 4.48
C ALA A 198 -19.52 11.35 3.52
N SER A 199 -19.68 12.65 3.79
CA SER A 199 -20.48 13.57 2.98
C SER A 199 -19.77 14.05 1.70
N TYR A 200 -18.44 13.94 1.62
CA TYR A 200 -17.68 14.33 0.42
C TYR A 200 -16.54 13.38 0.06
N ILE A 201 -16.07 12.54 0.99
CA ILE A 201 -15.09 11.49 0.71
C ILE A 201 -15.82 10.15 0.51
N PRO A 202 -15.92 9.63 -0.72
CA PRO A 202 -16.44 8.30 -0.96
C PRO A 202 -15.51 7.24 -0.38
N THR A 203 -16.08 6.27 0.37
CA THR A 203 -15.33 5.07 0.78
C THR A 203 -14.94 4.24 -0.45
N MET A 204 -13.80 3.53 -0.37
CA MET A 204 -13.32 2.66 -1.45
C MET A 204 -14.37 1.63 -1.90
N PHE A 205 -15.26 1.20 -0.99
CA PHE A 205 -16.32 0.25 -1.29
C PHE A 205 -17.52 0.83 -2.05
N SER A 206 -17.72 2.14 -2.02
CA SER A 206 -18.92 2.75 -2.60
C SER A 206 -18.77 3.04 -4.10
N ARG A 207 -17.52 3.12 -4.60
CA ARG A 207 -17.15 3.39 -6.01
C ARG A 207 -17.90 4.60 -6.58
N LEU A 208 -18.08 5.62 -5.74
CA LEU A 208 -18.82 6.82 -6.09
C LEU A 208 -17.89 7.89 -6.69
N PRO A 209 -18.37 8.65 -7.69
CA PRO A 209 -17.60 9.76 -8.25
C PRO A 209 -17.52 10.92 -7.26
N ARG A 210 -16.58 11.83 -7.51
CA ARG A 210 -16.49 13.12 -6.82
C ARG A 210 -16.78 14.24 -7.83
N PRO A 211 -17.63 15.23 -7.53
CA PRO A 211 -18.43 15.37 -6.32
C PRO A 211 -19.65 14.41 -6.29
N MET A 212 -20.10 14.05 -5.08
CA MET A 212 -21.30 13.24 -4.86
C MET A 212 -22.57 14.09 -4.82
N ASN A 213 -23.69 13.58 -5.33
CA ASN A 213 -25.03 14.13 -5.07
C ASN A 213 -25.62 13.61 -3.74
N PHE A 214 -26.81 14.08 -3.35
CA PHE A 214 -27.44 13.71 -2.07
C PHE A 214 -27.62 12.19 -1.89
N PHE A 215 -28.16 11.49 -2.90
CA PHE A 215 -28.39 10.04 -2.81
C PHE A 215 -27.08 9.26 -2.78
N GLN A 216 -26.06 9.73 -3.50
CA GLN A 216 -24.73 9.16 -3.46
C GLN A 216 -24.09 9.32 -2.07
N ARG A 217 -24.22 10.50 -1.44
CA ARG A 217 -23.81 10.71 -0.05
C ARG A 217 -24.51 9.73 0.91
N MET A 218 -25.83 9.59 0.79
CA MET A 218 -26.60 8.65 1.62
C MET A 218 -26.10 7.21 1.45
N ARG A 219 -25.90 6.78 0.19
CA ARG A 219 -25.34 5.46 -0.10
C ARG A 219 -23.93 5.29 0.49
N ASN A 220 -23.11 6.33 0.43
CA ASN A 220 -21.75 6.31 0.97
C ASN A 220 -21.76 6.08 2.49
N VAL A 221 -22.60 6.83 3.22
CA VAL A 221 -22.79 6.67 4.67
C VAL A 221 -23.24 5.25 5.02
N MET A 222 -24.25 4.72 4.30
CA MET A 222 -24.71 3.34 4.50
C MET A 222 -23.62 2.32 4.23
N THR A 223 -22.82 2.51 3.18
CA THR A 223 -21.71 1.61 2.84
C THR A 223 -20.66 1.59 3.94
N ILE A 224 -20.28 2.77 4.45
CA ILE A 224 -19.36 2.92 5.58
C ILE A 224 -19.89 2.17 6.79
N PHE A 225 -21.13 2.46 7.21
CA PHE A 225 -21.75 1.83 8.37
C PHE A 225 -21.77 0.29 8.27
N ILE A 226 -22.22 -0.25 7.13
CA ILE A 226 -22.28 -1.71 6.91
C ILE A 226 -20.87 -2.31 6.97
N SER A 227 -19.89 -1.70 6.28
CA SER A 227 -18.52 -2.22 6.24
C SER A 227 -17.86 -2.20 7.63
N THR A 228 -18.04 -1.14 8.40
CA THR A 228 -17.53 -1.03 9.78
C THR A 228 -18.20 -2.06 10.70
N MET A 229 -19.53 -2.25 10.59
CA MET A 229 -20.25 -3.27 11.37
C MET A 229 -19.74 -4.68 11.06
N VAL A 230 -19.62 -5.03 9.78
CA VAL A 230 -19.11 -6.34 9.35
C VAL A 230 -17.70 -6.58 9.87
N PHE A 231 -16.84 -5.56 9.87
CA PHE A 231 -15.51 -5.66 10.43
C PHE A 231 -15.53 -5.87 11.95
N ARG A 232 -16.26 -5.03 12.70
CA ARG A 232 -16.36 -5.09 14.17
C ARG A 232 -16.99 -6.39 14.69
N THR A 233 -17.77 -7.08 13.87
CA THR A 233 -18.44 -8.32 14.26
C THR A 233 -17.74 -9.53 13.67
N VAL A 234 -17.89 -9.75 12.36
CA VAL A 234 -17.48 -10.98 11.67
C VAL A 234 -15.95 -11.09 11.60
N TYR A 235 -15.26 -10.03 11.16
CA TYR A 235 -13.80 -10.07 11.02
C TYR A 235 -13.12 -10.10 12.39
N HIS A 236 -13.59 -9.25 13.29
CA HIS A 236 -13.06 -9.17 14.64
C HIS A 236 -13.18 -10.52 15.36
N TRP A 237 -14.35 -11.18 15.30
CA TRP A 237 -14.53 -12.50 15.89
C TRP A 237 -13.57 -13.55 15.30
N GLN A 238 -13.40 -13.57 13.98
CA GLN A 238 -12.45 -14.46 13.31
C GLN A 238 -11.02 -14.18 13.79
N ALA A 239 -10.58 -12.92 13.78
CA ALA A 239 -9.23 -12.53 14.20
C ALA A 239 -8.97 -12.87 15.67
N GLN A 240 -9.91 -12.57 16.57
CA GLN A 240 -9.81 -12.87 18.00
C GLN A 240 -9.77 -14.39 18.24
N SER A 241 -10.62 -15.16 17.54
CA SER A 241 -10.66 -16.62 17.66
C SER A 241 -9.34 -17.27 17.24
N ILE A 242 -8.79 -16.87 16.09
CA ILE A 242 -7.48 -17.35 15.60
C ILE A 242 -6.38 -16.95 16.58
N ALA A 243 -6.36 -15.70 17.07
CA ALA A 243 -5.37 -15.25 18.03
C ALA A 243 -5.43 -16.06 19.35
N ASN A 244 -6.64 -16.27 19.89
CA ASN A 244 -6.86 -17.04 21.11
C ASN A 244 -6.43 -18.50 20.96
N LYS A 245 -6.67 -19.10 19.79
CA LYS A 245 -6.24 -20.47 19.45
C LYS A 245 -4.72 -20.64 19.57
N TYR A 246 -3.92 -19.65 19.18
CA TYR A 246 -2.46 -19.76 19.16
C TYR A 246 -1.78 -19.21 20.42
N TYR A 247 -2.34 -18.20 21.05
CA TYR A 247 -1.71 -17.46 22.15
C TYR A 247 -2.48 -17.49 23.47
N GLY A 248 -3.59 -18.24 23.50
CA GLY A 248 -4.43 -18.51 24.67
C GLY A 248 -5.63 -17.55 24.79
N PRO A 249 -6.68 -17.96 25.52
CA PRO A 249 -7.90 -17.17 25.71
C PRO A 249 -7.72 -15.93 26.59
N GLY A 250 -6.56 -15.76 27.24
CA GLY A 250 -6.25 -14.60 28.09
C GLY A 250 -5.80 -13.36 27.31
N LEU A 251 -5.82 -13.39 25.97
CA LEU A 251 -5.54 -12.19 25.18
C LEU A 251 -6.65 -11.14 25.40
N PRO A 252 -6.28 -9.86 25.54
CA PRO A 252 -7.24 -8.77 25.49
C PRO A 252 -7.97 -8.73 24.14
N ASP A 253 -9.04 -7.95 24.14
CA ASP A 253 -9.74 -7.57 22.92
C ASP A 253 -8.77 -6.93 21.91
N LEU A 254 -8.66 -7.53 20.72
CA LEU A 254 -7.71 -7.08 19.71
C LEU A 254 -8.01 -5.67 19.18
N ALA A 255 -9.29 -5.27 19.14
CA ALA A 255 -9.66 -3.91 18.75
C ALA A 255 -9.18 -2.89 19.78
N SER A 256 -9.33 -3.18 21.07
CA SER A 256 -8.82 -2.34 22.16
C SER A 256 -7.30 -2.15 22.10
N ILE A 257 -6.55 -3.18 21.68
CA ILE A 257 -5.11 -3.04 21.45
C ILE A 257 -4.83 -2.15 20.24
N SER A 258 -5.54 -2.36 19.11
CA SER A 258 -5.42 -1.56 17.87
C SER A 258 -5.61 -0.06 18.14
N ASN A 259 -6.60 0.30 18.96
CA ASN A 259 -6.94 1.68 19.30
C ASN A 259 -5.82 2.40 20.10
N ASN A 260 -4.86 1.67 20.65
CA ASN A 260 -3.74 2.22 21.42
C ASN A 260 -2.46 2.43 20.58
N ALA A 261 -2.59 2.50 19.25
CA ALA A 261 -1.49 2.81 18.35
C ALA A 261 -0.92 4.20 18.65
N SER A 262 0.42 4.31 18.74
CA SER A 262 1.08 5.60 19.00
C SER A 262 1.00 6.54 17.80
N PHE A 263 1.12 5.99 16.59
CA PHE A 263 0.91 6.69 15.33
C PHE A 263 0.23 5.80 14.31
N MET A 264 -0.46 6.43 13.37
CA MET A 264 -0.95 5.83 12.13
C MET A 264 -0.31 6.54 10.95
N PHE A 265 0.48 5.81 10.16
CA PHE A 265 1.05 6.32 8.92
C PHE A 265 0.19 5.89 7.74
N VAL A 266 -0.17 6.83 6.87
CA VAL A 266 -1.09 6.58 5.77
C VAL A 266 -0.45 7.00 4.46
N ASN A 267 -0.34 6.08 3.50
CA ASN A 267 0.19 6.39 2.16
C ASN A 267 -0.85 7.12 1.29
N THR A 268 -1.28 8.29 1.75
CA THR A 268 -2.13 9.24 1.04
C THR A 268 -1.48 10.62 1.03
N HIS A 269 -2.04 11.50 0.21
CA HIS A 269 -1.71 12.91 0.20
C HIS A 269 -2.95 13.70 -0.21
N TYR A 270 -3.24 14.77 0.51
CA TYR A 270 -4.44 15.60 0.30
C TYR A 270 -4.63 16.12 -1.13
N SER A 271 -3.55 16.34 -1.88
CA SER A 271 -3.64 16.80 -3.29
C SER A 271 -4.31 15.81 -4.23
N VAL A 272 -4.26 14.52 -3.91
CA VAL A 272 -4.89 13.44 -4.70
C VAL A 272 -6.18 12.96 -4.04
N HIS A 273 -6.16 12.89 -2.70
CA HIS A 273 -7.22 12.23 -1.92
C HIS A 273 -8.26 13.20 -1.36
N GLY A 274 -8.10 14.50 -1.58
CA GLY A 274 -8.90 15.55 -0.94
C GLY A 274 -8.42 15.83 0.48
N ALA A 275 -8.83 16.97 1.03
CA ALA A 275 -8.51 17.32 2.41
C ALA A 275 -9.34 16.43 3.36
N ILE A 276 -8.65 15.75 4.28
CA ILE A 276 -9.24 14.97 5.37
C ILE A 276 -8.70 15.55 6.67
N SER A 277 -9.57 15.77 7.65
CA SER A 277 -9.15 16.23 8.97
C SER A 277 -8.57 15.07 9.77
N PHE A 278 -7.24 14.99 9.84
CA PHE A 278 -6.52 14.00 10.63
C PHE A 278 -6.03 14.59 11.96
N PRO A 279 -6.06 13.83 13.07
CA PRO A 279 -5.44 14.24 14.32
C PRO A 279 -3.90 14.16 14.20
N PRO A 280 -3.16 14.79 15.13
CA PRO A 280 -1.70 14.86 15.05
C PRO A 280 -0.96 13.52 15.03
N ASN A 281 -1.58 12.44 15.50
CA ASN A 281 -1.00 11.09 15.49
C ASN A 281 -1.26 10.33 14.18
N VAL A 282 -1.98 10.91 13.22
CA VAL A 282 -2.16 10.34 11.88
C VAL A 282 -1.32 11.16 10.89
N ILE A 283 -0.30 10.52 10.31
CA ILE A 283 0.70 11.17 9.46
C ILE A 283 0.56 10.67 8.03
N GLU A 284 0.34 11.59 7.10
CA GLU A 284 0.38 11.30 5.67
C GLU A 284 1.83 11.08 5.21
N ILE A 285 2.11 9.90 4.64
CA ILE A 285 3.40 9.48 4.08
C ILE A 285 3.24 9.12 2.60
N GLY A 286 2.34 9.81 1.89
CA GLY A 286 2.05 9.57 0.49
C GLY A 286 3.28 9.57 -0.39
N GLY A 287 3.49 8.47 -1.14
CA GLY A 287 4.61 8.34 -2.05
C GLY A 287 5.92 7.91 -1.38
N ILE A 288 5.90 7.42 -0.13
CA ILE A 288 7.10 6.87 0.55
C ILE A 288 7.85 5.80 -0.27
N HIS A 289 7.13 5.13 -1.15
CA HIS A 289 7.64 4.06 -2.01
C HIS A 289 8.20 4.55 -3.36
N ILE A 290 8.00 5.83 -3.67
CA ILE A 290 8.49 6.44 -4.89
C ILE A 290 9.97 6.73 -4.71
N SER A 291 10.80 6.07 -5.50
CA SER A 291 12.24 6.31 -5.47
C SER A 291 12.55 7.70 -6.02
N PRO A 292 13.46 8.48 -5.40
CA PRO A 292 13.92 9.74 -6.00
C PRO A 292 14.77 9.53 -7.25
N LYS A 293 15.20 8.29 -7.54
CA LYS A 293 16.05 7.95 -8.68
C LYS A 293 15.28 7.09 -9.67
N VAL A 294 15.19 7.57 -10.90
CA VAL A 294 14.68 6.79 -12.04
C VAL A 294 15.78 5.83 -12.50
N LYS A 295 15.47 4.53 -12.59
CA LYS A 295 16.41 3.51 -13.06
C LYS A 295 16.42 3.46 -14.60
N PRO A 296 17.55 3.09 -15.22
CA PRO A 296 17.60 2.82 -16.65
C PRO A 296 16.62 1.71 -17.04
N LEU A 297 15.88 1.94 -18.14
CA LEU A 297 14.98 0.93 -18.68
C LEU A 297 15.74 -0.18 -19.39
N PRO A 298 15.23 -1.43 -19.37
CA PRO A 298 15.72 -2.52 -20.21
C PRO A 298 15.81 -2.09 -21.68
N ALA A 299 16.86 -2.54 -22.38
CA ALA A 299 17.19 -2.08 -23.73
C ALA A 299 16.03 -2.26 -24.73
N ASN A 300 15.31 -3.37 -24.63
CA ASN A 300 14.14 -3.66 -25.47
C ASN A 300 12.97 -2.69 -25.24
N ILE A 301 12.67 -2.38 -23.97
CA ILE A 301 11.62 -1.41 -23.61
C ILE A 301 12.04 -0.01 -24.05
N LYS A 302 13.29 0.38 -23.75
CA LYS A 302 13.84 1.68 -24.15
C LYS A 302 13.74 1.89 -25.66
N LYS A 303 14.24 0.94 -26.45
CA LYS A 303 14.20 1.03 -27.92
C LYS A 303 12.77 1.20 -28.43
N PHE A 304 11.84 0.37 -27.95
CA PHE A 304 10.45 0.41 -28.38
C PHE A 304 9.75 1.75 -28.04
N LEU A 305 10.02 2.32 -26.86
CA LEU A 305 9.43 3.58 -26.41
C LEU A 305 10.12 4.82 -27.02
N ASP A 306 11.41 4.74 -27.36
CA ASP A 306 12.12 5.82 -28.06
C ASP A 306 11.59 6.03 -29.50
N GLU A 307 10.98 5.00 -30.10
CA GLU A 307 10.32 5.05 -31.42
C GLU A 307 8.84 5.50 -31.33
N ALA A 308 8.34 5.86 -30.15
CA ALA A 308 6.93 6.19 -29.92
C ALA A 308 6.59 7.66 -30.22
N HIS A 309 6.75 8.09 -31.47
CA HIS A 309 6.53 9.49 -31.89
C HIS A 309 5.08 9.99 -31.67
N GLU A 310 4.10 9.08 -31.77
CA GLU A 310 2.67 9.37 -31.57
C GLU A 310 2.22 9.23 -30.09
N GLY A 311 3.18 9.02 -29.20
CA GLY A 311 2.96 8.78 -27.78
C GLY A 311 2.79 7.31 -27.41
N VAL A 312 2.60 7.08 -26.11
CA VAL A 312 2.58 5.75 -25.49
C VAL A 312 1.24 5.51 -24.77
N LEU A 313 0.65 4.35 -25.00
CA LEU A 313 -0.40 3.78 -24.17
C LEU A 313 0.23 2.77 -23.20
N TYR A 314 0.16 3.04 -21.90
CA TYR A 314 0.61 2.13 -20.86
C TYR A 314 -0.60 1.39 -20.28
N PHE A 315 -0.65 0.06 -20.47
CA PHE A 315 -1.75 -0.78 -20.00
C PHE A 315 -1.27 -1.82 -18.97
N ASN A 316 -1.76 -1.70 -17.74
CA ASN A 316 -1.39 -2.58 -16.63
C ASN A 316 -2.55 -2.71 -15.62
N LEU A 317 -3.07 -3.91 -15.40
CA LEU A 317 -4.17 -4.15 -14.43
C LEU A 317 -3.67 -4.48 -13.01
N GLY A 318 -2.43 -4.10 -12.69
CA GLY A 318 -1.85 -4.26 -11.36
C GLY A 318 -1.22 -5.63 -11.14
N SER A 319 -0.84 -5.89 -9.89
CA SER A 319 -0.14 -7.13 -9.50
C SER A 319 -1.09 -8.32 -9.31
N MET A 320 -2.36 -8.07 -9.01
CA MET A 320 -3.33 -9.09 -8.61
C MET A 320 -4.08 -9.72 -9.78
N VAL A 321 -4.42 -8.92 -10.79
CA VAL A 321 -5.25 -9.36 -11.92
C VAL A 321 -4.42 -10.18 -12.90
N LYS A 322 -4.92 -11.37 -13.24
CA LYS A 322 -4.35 -12.19 -14.30
C LYS A 322 -5.01 -11.82 -15.62
N THR A 323 -4.47 -10.81 -16.30
CA THR A 323 -5.01 -10.30 -17.57
C THR A 323 -5.15 -11.39 -18.63
N ALA A 324 -4.26 -12.38 -18.63
CA ALA A 324 -4.33 -13.55 -19.50
C ALA A 324 -5.60 -14.42 -19.36
N THR A 325 -6.33 -14.30 -18.24
CA THR A 325 -7.62 -14.98 -18.04
C THR A 325 -8.82 -14.19 -18.57
N MET A 326 -8.59 -13.04 -19.20
CA MET A 326 -9.68 -12.25 -19.75
C MET A 326 -10.51 -13.06 -20.76
N PRO A 327 -11.86 -13.00 -20.70
CA PRO A 327 -12.72 -13.63 -21.71
C PRO A 327 -12.31 -13.24 -23.13
N LYS A 328 -12.31 -14.21 -24.04
CA LYS A 328 -11.78 -14.05 -25.41
C LYS A 328 -12.42 -12.89 -26.17
N ASP A 329 -13.72 -12.65 -25.97
CA ASP A 329 -14.44 -11.54 -26.59
C ASP A 329 -13.88 -10.18 -26.13
N LYS A 330 -13.60 -10.01 -24.84
CA LYS A 330 -13.01 -8.78 -24.27
C LYS A 330 -11.55 -8.61 -24.68
N LEU A 331 -10.78 -9.70 -24.64
CA LEU A 331 -9.38 -9.72 -25.08
C LEU A 331 -9.26 -9.31 -26.56
N ASN A 332 -10.10 -9.86 -27.43
CA ASN A 332 -10.12 -9.54 -28.86
C ASN A 332 -10.48 -8.07 -29.11
N VAL A 333 -11.38 -7.49 -28.30
CA VAL A 333 -11.68 -6.06 -28.37
C VAL A 333 -10.46 -5.23 -28.00
N LEU A 334 -9.75 -5.55 -26.91
CA LEU A 334 -8.53 -4.84 -26.53
C LEU A 334 -7.46 -4.92 -27.61
N ILE A 335 -7.20 -6.11 -28.16
CA ILE A 335 -6.23 -6.29 -29.25
C ILE A 335 -6.60 -5.44 -30.46
N LYS A 336 -7.88 -5.45 -30.88
CA LYS A 336 -8.36 -4.61 -31.99
C LYS A 336 -8.18 -3.12 -31.73
N VAL A 337 -8.45 -2.66 -30.51
CA VAL A 337 -8.25 -1.26 -30.11
C VAL A 337 -6.77 -0.90 -30.07
N PHE A 338 -5.91 -1.78 -29.53
CA PHE A 338 -4.47 -1.55 -29.49
C PHE A 338 -3.88 -1.50 -30.91
N ALA A 339 -4.37 -2.33 -31.82
CA ALA A 339 -3.93 -2.33 -33.21
C ALA A 339 -4.42 -1.12 -34.02
N SER A 340 -5.56 -0.52 -33.66
CA SER A 340 -6.15 0.58 -34.43
C SER A 340 -5.59 1.96 -34.07
N ILE A 341 -4.89 2.10 -32.95
CA ILE A 341 -4.31 3.38 -32.54
C ILE A 341 -2.89 3.55 -33.10
N PRO A 342 -2.50 4.77 -33.49
CA PRO A 342 -1.16 5.04 -34.05
C PRO A 342 -0.04 5.00 -33.00
N ARG A 343 -0.41 4.83 -31.72
CA ARG A 343 0.51 4.89 -30.56
C ARG A 343 1.18 3.54 -30.32
N LYS A 344 2.36 3.58 -29.69
CA LYS A 344 2.97 2.38 -29.12
C LYS A 344 2.22 1.97 -27.86
N VAL A 345 1.87 0.70 -27.75
CA VAL A 345 1.20 0.12 -26.58
C VAL A 345 2.19 -0.74 -25.83
N ILE A 346 2.40 -0.46 -24.55
CA ILE A 346 3.15 -1.35 -23.67
C ILE A 346 2.19 -1.98 -22.67
N TRP A 347 2.20 -3.31 -22.61
CA TRP A 347 1.18 -4.09 -21.93
C TRP A 347 1.79 -5.15 -21.01
N LYS A 348 1.40 -5.13 -19.73
CA LYS A 348 1.70 -6.24 -18.80
C LYS A 348 0.87 -7.48 -19.15
N TRP A 349 1.53 -8.60 -19.37
CA TRP A 349 0.90 -9.90 -19.66
C TRP A 349 1.62 -11.04 -18.94
N GLU A 350 0.85 -11.84 -18.22
CA GLU A 350 1.40 -12.69 -17.17
C GLU A 350 1.90 -14.06 -17.66
N VAL A 351 1.49 -14.51 -18.85
CA VAL A 351 1.74 -15.88 -19.35
C VAL A 351 2.65 -15.91 -20.58
N ASN A 352 3.22 -17.08 -20.89
CA ASN A 352 4.10 -17.26 -22.06
C ASN A 352 3.33 -17.34 -23.39
N GLU A 353 2.06 -17.73 -23.35
CA GLU A 353 1.22 -17.77 -24.54
C GLU A 353 0.89 -16.33 -24.93
N ILE A 354 1.43 -15.89 -26.07
CA ILE A 354 1.27 -14.52 -26.55
C ILE A 354 0.19 -14.55 -27.64
N PRO A 355 -0.87 -13.72 -27.54
CA PRO A 355 -1.85 -13.59 -28.61
C PRO A 355 -1.21 -13.00 -29.87
N GLU A 356 -1.88 -13.09 -31.01
CA GLU A 356 -1.43 -12.39 -32.21
C GLU A 356 -1.57 -10.87 -32.00
N LEU A 357 -0.45 -10.14 -32.15
CA LEU A 357 -0.37 -8.70 -31.86
C LEU A 357 0.22 -7.94 -33.03
N SER A 358 -0.25 -6.71 -33.21
CA SER A 358 0.34 -5.75 -34.14
C SER A 358 1.71 -5.26 -33.66
N SER A 359 2.54 -4.80 -34.59
CA SER A 359 3.93 -4.34 -34.32
C SER A 359 4.02 -3.11 -33.42
N ASN A 360 2.91 -2.40 -33.19
CA ASN A 360 2.83 -1.29 -32.26
C ASN A 360 2.54 -1.73 -30.81
N VAL A 361 2.44 -3.04 -30.51
CA VAL A 361 2.21 -3.56 -29.15
C VAL A 361 3.44 -4.33 -28.65
N LEU A 362 3.96 -3.95 -27.48
CA LEU A 362 4.99 -4.67 -26.75
C LEU A 362 4.41 -5.25 -25.46
N ILE A 363 4.54 -6.56 -25.30
CA ILE A 363 4.16 -7.26 -24.07
C ILE A 363 5.39 -7.51 -23.19
N GLN A 364 5.21 -7.41 -21.87
CA GLN A 364 6.17 -7.84 -20.86
C GLN A 364 5.48 -8.51 -19.67
N LYS A 365 6.15 -9.47 -19.03
CA LYS A 365 5.64 -10.10 -17.80
C LYS A 365 5.58 -9.15 -16.62
N TRP A 366 6.59 -8.29 -16.52
CA TRP A 366 6.69 -7.27 -15.49
C TRP A 366 7.25 -6.00 -16.11
N LEU A 367 6.61 -4.88 -15.82
CA LEU A 367 7.01 -3.58 -16.34
C LEU A 367 7.64 -2.75 -15.22
N PRO A 368 8.78 -2.06 -15.47
CA PRO A 368 9.32 -1.05 -14.55
C PRO A 368 8.41 0.19 -14.56
N GLN A 369 7.25 0.07 -13.91
CA GLN A 369 6.15 1.04 -13.99
C GLN A 369 6.60 2.46 -13.68
N TYR A 370 7.22 2.67 -12.52
CA TYR A 370 7.68 4.00 -12.09
C TYR A 370 8.67 4.61 -13.09
N ASP A 371 9.62 3.82 -13.59
CA ASP A 371 10.66 4.32 -14.50
C ASP A 371 10.09 4.69 -15.87
N ILE A 372 9.14 3.89 -16.38
CA ILE A 372 8.42 4.20 -17.63
C ILE A 372 7.58 5.47 -17.46
N LEU A 373 6.78 5.53 -16.39
CA LEU A 373 5.90 6.67 -16.11
C LEU A 373 6.70 7.97 -15.93
N SER A 374 7.85 7.91 -15.26
CA SER A 374 8.70 9.09 -15.04
C SER A 374 9.41 9.54 -16.30
N LYS A 375 9.93 8.62 -17.10
CA LYS A 375 10.74 8.96 -18.28
C LYS A 375 9.90 9.42 -19.47
N TYR A 376 8.70 8.89 -19.63
CA TYR A 376 7.83 9.20 -20.77
C TYR A 376 6.55 9.94 -20.36
N TYR A 377 6.52 10.56 -19.16
CA TYR A 377 5.35 11.29 -18.65
C TYR A 377 4.73 12.26 -19.66
N SER A 378 5.57 13.03 -20.37
CA SER A 378 5.13 14.01 -21.37
C SER A 378 4.54 13.38 -22.64
N SER A 379 4.83 12.11 -22.92
CA SER A 379 4.40 11.38 -24.11
C SER A 379 3.35 10.31 -23.78
N LEU A 380 2.99 10.15 -22.51
CA LEU A 380 1.97 9.21 -22.05
C LEU A 380 0.60 9.83 -22.25
N VAL A 381 -0.18 9.24 -23.14
CA VAL A 381 -1.51 9.77 -23.45
C VAL A 381 -2.60 9.07 -22.64
N THR A 382 -2.36 7.85 -22.17
CA THR A 382 -3.31 7.13 -21.32
C THR A 382 -2.57 6.09 -20.48
N VAL A 383 -2.85 6.10 -19.18
CA VAL A 383 -2.36 5.13 -18.20
C VAL A 383 -3.59 4.40 -17.67
N VAL A 384 -3.76 3.13 -18.03
CA VAL A 384 -4.74 2.26 -17.38
C VAL A 384 -3.99 1.49 -16.32
N VAL A 385 -4.04 1.96 -15.08
CA VAL A 385 -3.53 1.27 -13.90
C VAL A 385 -4.71 0.95 -13.00
N MET A 386 -4.99 -0.34 -12.81
CA MET A 386 -5.94 -0.81 -11.80
C MET A 386 -5.11 -1.35 -10.63
N PHE A 387 -5.28 -0.78 -9.44
CA PHE A 387 -4.60 -1.20 -8.22
C PHE A 387 -5.29 -2.41 -7.58
#